data_AF-A0A3C1GCK6-F1
#
_entry.id   AF-A0A3C1GCK6-F1
#
_cell.length_a   1.000
_cell.length_b   1.000
_cell.length_c   1.000
_cell.angle_alpha   90.00
_cell.angle_beta   90.00
_cell.angle_gamma   90.00
#
_symmetry.space_group_name_H-M   'P 1'
#
loop_
_entity.id
_entity.type
_entity.pdbx_description
1 polymer ?
#
loop_
_entity_poly.entity_id
_entity_poly.type
_entity_poly.pdbx_seq_one_letter_code
_entity_poly.pdbx_strand_id
1 'polypeptide(L)' 'MSEAFIFDMDGVLIDSGVWHRAAWQALLVEVGLDPARPDFWRLTIGRPGEEAVPLLLGKTLPDGEARRLAR' A
#
# COMPACT_ATOMS: atom_id res chain seq x y z
N MET A 1 34.68 6.24 8.63
CA MET A 1 34.08 5.22 7.76
C MET A 1 32.79 4.76 8.41
N SER A 2 31.73 4.47 7.64
CA SER A 2 30.49 3.92 8.20
C SER A 2 30.60 2.40 8.28
N GLU A 3 30.24 1.81 9.43
CA GLU A 3 30.43 0.38 9.73
C GLU A 3 29.19 -0.48 9.46
N ALA A 4 28.04 0.15 9.23
CA ALA A 4 26.79 -0.54 8.90
C ALA A 4 25.90 0.31 7.99
N PHE A 5 25.02 -0.36 7.24
CA PHE A 5 24.02 0.23 6.36
C PHE A 5 22.67 -0.45 6.58
N ILE A 6 21.58 0.34 6.54
CA ILE A 6 20.20 -0.14 6.63
C ILE A 6 19.57 0.07 5.26
N PHE A 7 18.99 -0.99 4.71
CA PHE A 7 18.29 -0.97 3.43
C PHE A 7 16.83 -1.28 3.67
N ASP A 8 15.96 -0.49 3.07
CA ASP A 8 14.56 -0.87 2.87
C ASP A 8 14.48 -2.05 1.89
N MET A 9 13.37 -2.76 1.85
CA MET A 9 13.18 -3.91 0.98
C MET A 9 12.57 -3.51 -0.36
N ASP A 10 11.36 -2.95 -0.33
CA ASP A 10 10.55 -2.68 -1.51
C ASP A 10 11.07 -1.47 -2.28
N GLY A 11 11.41 -1.64 -3.55
CA GLY A 11 11.98 -0.59 -4.40
C GLY A 11 13.45 -0.27 -4.12
N VAL A 12 14.09 -0.97 -3.17
CA VAL A 12 15.52 -0.84 -2.86
C VAL A 12 16.26 -2.15 -3.10
N LEU A 13 15.91 -3.22 -2.37
CA LEU A 13 16.49 -4.55 -2.59
C LEU A 13 15.76 -5.33 -3.67
N ILE A 14 14.44 -5.11 -3.82
CA ILE A 14 13.58 -5.82 -4.76
C ILE A 14 12.69 -4.81 -5.49
N ASP A 15 12.61 -4.89 -6.83
CA ASP A 15 11.61 -4.15 -7.60
C ASP A 15 10.23 -4.83 -7.51
N SER A 16 9.62 -4.72 -6.33
CA SER A 16 8.31 -5.29 -5.99
C SER A 16 7.14 -4.35 -6.28
N GLY A 17 7.42 -3.12 -6.71
CA GLY A 17 6.41 -2.05 -6.80
C GLY A 17 5.26 -2.36 -7.76
N VAL A 18 5.51 -3.09 -8.85
CA VAL A 18 4.46 -3.55 -9.78
C VAL A 18 3.42 -4.41 -9.07
N TRP A 19 3.85 -5.32 -8.21
CA TRP A 19 2.98 -6.29 -7.54
C TRP A 19 2.15 -5.62 -6.45
N HIS A 20 2.76 -4.71 -5.69
CA HIS A 20 2.03 -3.88 -4.73
C HIS A 20 0.94 -3.04 -5.40
N ARG A 21 1.23 -2.41 -6.54
CA ARG A 21 0.22 -1.66 -7.31
C ARG A 21 -0.92 -2.53 -7.81
N ALA A 22 -0.60 -3.72 -8.32
CA ALA A 22 -1.59 -4.67 -8.79
C ALA A 22 -2.51 -5.15 -7.66
N ALA A 23 -1.96 -5.42 -6.46
CA ALA A 23 -2.73 -5.80 -5.28
C ALA A 23 -3.69 -4.68 -4.85
N TRP A 24 -3.22 -3.42 -4.81
CA TRP A 24 -4.10 -2.29 -4.50
C TRP A 24 -5.20 -2.08 -5.54
N GLN A 25 -4.89 -2.28 -6.82
CA GLN A 25 -5.90 -2.22 -7.87
C GLN A 25 -6.94 -3.33 -7.73
N ALA A 26 -6.53 -4.55 -7.40
CA ALA A 26 -7.43 -5.67 -7.16
C ALA A 26 -8.37 -5.39 -5.96
N LEU A 27 -7.83 -4.86 -4.86
CA LEU A 27 -8.63 -4.47 -3.70
C LEU A 27 -9.69 -3.42 -4.07
N LEU A 28 -9.30 -2.38 -4.81
CA LEU A 28 -10.23 -1.33 -5.24
C LEU A 28 -11.38 -1.91 -6.06
N VAL A 29 -11.07 -2.81 -7.00
CA VAL A 29 -12.10 -3.52 -7.80
C VAL A 29 -13.02 -4.35 -6.90
N GLU A 30 -12.48 -5.09 -5.93
CA GLU A 30 -13.27 -5.91 -5.00
C GLU A 30 -14.27 -5.08 -4.19
N VAL A 31 -13.86 -3.89 -3.72
CA VAL A 31 -14.72 -2.99 -2.94
C VAL A 31 -15.59 -2.08 -3.81
N GLY A 32 -15.61 -2.30 -5.13
CA GLY A 32 -16.44 -1.55 -6.07
C GLY A 32 -15.98 -0.11 -6.32
N LEU A 33 -14.69 0.16 -6.14
CA LEU A 33 -14.08 1.47 -6.43
C LEU A 33 -13.20 1.39 -7.67
N ASP A 34 -13.34 2.38 -8.55
CA ASP A 34 -12.35 2.63 -9.61
C ASP A 34 -11.21 3.45 -9.00
N PRO A 35 -9.92 3.16 -9.26
CA PRO A 35 -8.82 4.07 -8.94
C PRO A 35 -9.06 5.47 -9.54
N ALA A 36 -9.66 6.34 -8.73
CA ALA A 36 -10.16 7.65 -9.14
C ALA A 36 -9.05 8.65 -9.56
N ARG A 37 -7.77 8.29 -9.37
CA ARG A 37 -6.63 9.18 -9.63
C ARG A 37 -5.42 8.43 -10.18
N PRO A 38 -4.66 9.04 -11.10
CA PRO A 38 -3.29 8.64 -11.36
C PRO A 38 -2.52 8.55 -10.04
N ASP A 39 -1.66 7.54 -9.91
CA ASP A 39 -0.79 7.36 -8.76
C ASP A 39 -1.51 7.24 -7.39
N PHE A 40 -2.73 6.69 -7.37
CA PHE A 40 -3.51 6.45 -6.14
C PHE A 40 -2.73 5.69 -5.04
N TRP A 41 -1.83 4.79 -5.45
CA TRP A 41 -0.97 3.98 -4.59
C TRP A 41 0.19 4.75 -3.96
N ARG A 42 0.52 5.98 -4.38
CA ARG A 42 1.69 6.70 -3.83
C ARG A 42 1.59 6.96 -2.33
N LEU A 43 0.38 7.08 -1.81
CA LEU A 43 0.15 7.29 -0.38
C LEU A 43 0.44 6.04 0.46
N THR A 44 0.60 4.87 -0.16
CA THR A 44 0.80 3.59 0.54
C THR A 44 2.27 3.16 0.64
N ILE A 45 3.18 3.83 -0.06
CA ILE A 45 4.62 3.47 -0.10
C ILE A 45 5.22 3.53 1.31
N GLY A 46 5.87 2.44 1.73
CA GLY A 46 6.56 2.34 3.02
C GLY A 46 5.62 2.31 4.24
N ARG A 47 4.31 2.12 4.04
CA ARG A 47 3.33 2.04 5.12
C ARG A 47 2.85 0.62 5.34
N PRO A 48 2.54 0.23 6.59
CA PRO A 48 1.76 -0.96 6.87
C PRO A 48 0.43 -0.95 6.10
N GLY A 49 -0.04 -2.12 5.68
CA GLY A 49 -1.24 -2.24 4.86
C GLY A 49 -2.49 -1.67 5.55
N GLU A 50 -2.64 -1.88 6.85
CA GLU A 50 -3.74 -1.36 7.66
C GLU A 50 -3.73 0.18 7.78
N GLU A 51 -2.58 0.82 7.62
CA GLU A 51 -2.47 2.29 7.54
C GLU A 51 -2.69 2.80 6.12
N ALA A 52 -2.31 2.01 5.12
CA ALA A 52 -2.44 2.31 3.71
C ALA A 52 -3.90 2.25 3.23
N VAL A 53 -4.67 1.25 3.64
CA VAL A 53 -6.04 1.02 3.16
C VAL A 53 -6.96 2.23 3.39
N PRO A 54 -7.04 2.86 4.59
CA PRO A 54 -7.87 4.05 4.79
C PRO A 54 -7.52 5.21 3.84
N LEU A 55 -6.22 5.40 3.57
CA LEU A 55 -5.73 6.43 2.63
C LEU A 55 -6.11 6.10 1.19
N LEU A 56 -6.01 4.82 0.82
CA LEU A 56 -6.38 4.30 -0.50
C LEU A 56 -7.88 4.51 -0.79
N LEU A 57 -8.72 4.23 0.21
CA LEU A 57 -10.18 4.33 0.10
C LEU A 57 -10.70 5.75 0.37
N GLY A 58 -9.84 6.68 0.81
CA GLY A 58 -10.21 8.05 1.13
C GLY A 58 -11.22 8.17 2.29
N LYS A 59 -11.23 7.21 3.22
CA LYS A 59 -12.17 7.19 4.35
C LYS A 59 -11.55 6.58 5.60
N THR A 60 -11.99 7.04 6.77
CA THR A 60 -11.65 6.40 8.04
C THR A 60 -12.27 5.01 8.11
N LEU A 61 -11.52 4.04 8.62
CA LEU A 61 -11.98 2.68 8.88
C LEU A 61 -11.71 2.31 10.35
N PRO A 62 -12.55 1.45 10.97
CA PRO A 62 -12.18 0.76 12.20
C PRO A 62 -10.94 -0.13 11.97
N ASP A 63 -10.05 -0.22 12.96
CA ASP A 63 -8.79 -0.99 12.86
C ASP A 63 -8.97 -2.43 12.38
N GLY A 64 -10.02 -3.11 12.86
CA GLY A 64 -10.31 -4.49 12.47
C GLY A 64 -10.64 -4.63 10.97
N GLU A 65 -11.35 -3.65 10.42
CA GLU A 65 -11.70 -3.64 9.00
C GLU A 65 -10.49 -3.26 8.13
N ALA A 66 -9.69 -2.29 8.55
CA ALA A 66 -8.46 -1.93 7.86
C ALA A 66 -7.49 -3.13 7.77
N ARG A 67 -7.33 -3.87 8.88
CA ARG A 67 -6.52 -5.11 8.90
C ARG A 67 -7.11 -6.24 8.07
N ARG A 68 -8.45 -6.33 7.96
CA ARG A 68 -9.10 -7.36 7.15
C ARG A 68 -8.86 -7.12 5.66
N LEU A 69 -8.94 -5.87 5.22
CA LEU A 69 -8.73 -5.48 3.83
C LEU A 69 -7.25 -5.45 3.41
N ALA A 70 -6.33 -5.41 4.37
CA ALA A 70 -4.89 -5.41 4.13
C ALA A 70 -4.25 -6.81 4.00
N ARG A 71 -5.05 -7.89 3.97
CA ARG A 71 -4.58 -9.29 3.96
C ARG A 71 -4.64 -9.93 2.59
#